data_AF-A0A2V7L7U1-F1
#
_entry.id   AF-A0A2V7L7U1-F1
#
_cell.length_a   1.000
_cell.length_b   1.000
_cell.length_c   1.000
_cell.angle_alpha   90.00
_cell.angle_beta   90.00
_cell.angle_gamma   90.00
#
_symmetry.space_group_name_H-M   'P 1'
#
loop_
_entity.id
_entity.type
_entity.pdbx_description
1 polymer ?
#
loop_
_entity_poly.entity_id
_entity_poly.type
_entity_poly.pdbx_seq_one_letter_code
_entity_poly.pdbx_strand_id
1 'polypeptide(L)'
;MRLRWLAPLLLLGCLDAFSPAGAEHLTPPTVYRVWWTEIERCAGLWGDFDRVEWYEVPGSSYTCPAHEGLCDGWWRSPHTIYMAQSRLYNRQLAEHEMLHDLLQRGDHPPVFQACGVQLN
;
A
#
# COMPACT_ATOMS: atom_id res chain seq x y z
N MET A 1 -14.91 -51.40 -19.44
CA MET A 1 -13.91 -50.33 -19.25
C MET A 1 -14.53 -49.21 -18.40
N ARG A 2 -13.99 -48.95 -17.20
CA ARG A 2 -14.45 -47.85 -16.34
C ARG A 2 -13.71 -46.58 -16.73
N LEU A 3 -14.39 -45.64 -17.39
CA LEU A 3 -13.81 -44.35 -17.75
C LEU A 3 -13.77 -43.47 -16.49
N ARG A 4 -12.57 -43.30 -15.91
CA ARG A 4 -12.34 -42.36 -14.82
C ARG A 4 -12.31 -40.95 -15.42
N TRP A 5 -13.35 -40.19 -15.14
CA TRP A 5 -13.41 -38.76 -15.44
C TRP A 5 -12.46 -38.03 -14.49
N LEU A 6 -11.31 -37.58 -15.01
CA LEU A 6 -10.44 -36.63 -14.33
C LEU A 6 -11.12 -35.25 -14.45
N ALA A 7 -11.66 -34.75 -13.34
CA ALA A 7 -12.15 -33.38 -13.28
C ALA A 7 -10.96 -32.43 -13.46
N PRO A 8 -11.00 -31.46 -14.38
CA PRO A 8 -9.96 -30.45 -14.48
C PRO A 8 -10.10 -29.51 -13.28
N LEU A 9 -9.09 -29.47 -12.41
CA LEU A 9 -8.96 -28.37 -11.45
C LEU A 9 -8.64 -27.11 -12.25
N LEU A 10 -9.67 -26.31 -12.53
CA LEU A 10 -9.50 -24.92 -12.95
C LEU A 10 -8.99 -24.13 -11.74
N LEU A 11 -7.68 -23.90 -11.71
CA LEU A 11 -7.06 -22.89 -10.84
C LEU A 11 -7.49 -21.52 -11.38
N LEU A 12 -8.67 -21.04 -10.97
CA LEU A 12 -8.97 -19.61 -11.04
C LEU A 12 -8.05 -18.94 -10.03
N GLY A 13 -6.88 -18.48 -10.48
CA GLY A 13 -6.12 -17.48 -9.74
C GLY A 13 -7.01 -16.24 -9.59
N CYS A 14 -7.33 -15.87 -8.36
CA CYS A 14 -7.97 -14.59 -8.08
C CYS A 14 -7.01 -13.49 -8.54
N LEU A 15 -7.21 -12.97 -9.74
CA LEU A 15 -6.65 -11.69 -10.13
C LEU A 15 -7.35 -10.67 -9.22
N ASP A 16 -6.61 -10.07 -8.29
CA ASP A 16 -7.12 -8.93 -7.53
C ASP A 16 -7.29 -7.78 -8.52
N ALA A 17 -8.49 -7.65 -9.09
CA ALA A 17 -8.82 -6.69 -10.14
C ALA A 17 -8.63 -5.23 -9.70
N PHE A 18 -8.27 -5.00 -8.45
CA PHE A 18 -8.09 -3.69 -7.83
C PHE A 18 -6.61 -3.37 -7.54
N SER A 19 -5.66 -4.25 -7.86
CA SER A 19 -4.24 -3.93 -7.75
C SER A 19 -3.78 -3.08 -8.95
N PRO A 20 -2.84 -2.13 -8.75
CA PRO A 20 -2.18 -1.44 -9.85
C PRO A 20 -1.50 -2.43 -10.81
N ALA A 21 -1.55 -2.13 -12.11
CA ALA A 21 -0.90 -2.95 -13.12
C ALA A 21 0.61 -3.03 -12.86
N GLY A 22 1.14 -4.26 -12.80
CA GLY A 22 2.56 -4.50 -12.55
C GLY A 22 2.98 -4.38 -11.08
N ALA A 23 2.04 -4.30 -10.13
CA ALA A 23 2.36 -4.35 -8.72
C ALA A 23 3.07 -5.67 -8.35
N GLU A 24 4.21 -5.56 -7.66
CA GLU A 24 5.00 -6.68 -7.17
C GLU A 24 5.18 -6.56 -5.65
N HIS A 25 5.24 -7.70 -4.95
CA HIS A 25 5.37 -7.70 -3.49
C HIS A 25 6.73 -7.12 -3.08
N LEU A 26 6.69 -6.13 -2.19
CA LEU A 26 7.85 -5.41 -1.70
C LEU A 26 8.19 -5.91 -0.29
N THR A 27 9.46 -6.28 -0.06
CA THR A 27 9.99 -6.27 1.31
C THR A 27 10.30 -4.81 1.66
N PRO A 28 9.61 -4.16 2.60
CA PRO A 28 9.78 -2.75 2.83
C PRO A 28 11.22 -2.44 3.27
N PRO A 29 11.81 -1.32 2.80
CA PRO A 29 13.13 -0.90 3.26
C PRO A 29 13.19 -0.82 4.78
N THR A 30 14.31 -1.20 5.40
CA THR A 30 14.45 -1.24 6.87
C THR A 30 14.18 0.12 7.53
N VAL A 31 14.45 1.22 6.84
CA VAL A 31 14.17 2.58 7.30
C VAL A 31 12.67 2.84 7.50
N TYR A 32 11.77 2.08 6.86
CA TYR A 32 10.32 2.25 7.02
C TYR A 32 9.87 1.99 8.45
N ARG A 33 10.52 1.10 9.19
CA ARG A 33 10.20 0.89 10.62
C ARG A 33 10.54 2.11 11.47
N VAL A 34 11.59 2.84 11.11
CA VAL A 34 11.95 4.09 11.80
C VAL A 34 10.88 5.13 11.53
N TRP A 35 10.52 5.32 10.26
CA TRP A 35 9.47 6.25 9.85
C TRP A 35 8.11 5.89 10.43
N TRP A 36 7.77 4.60 10.51
CA TRP A 36 6.57 4.10 11.18
C TRP A 36 6.51 4.56 12.63
N THR A 37 7.59 4.33 13.38
CA THR A 37 7.67 4.75 14.79
C THR A 37 7.54 6.28 14.94
N GLU A 38 8.10 7.03 14.00
CA GLU A 38 8.05 8.50 14.01
C GLU A 38 6.64 9.03 13.71
N ILE A 39 5.92 8.44 12.75
CA ILE A 39 4.55 8.85 12.42
C ILE A 39 3.55 8.38 13.47
N GLU A 40 3.74 7.21 14.08
CA GLU A 40 2.98 6.76 15.27
C GLU A 40 3.08 7.79 16.40
N ARG A 41 4.31 8.17 16.75
CA ARG A 41 4.57 9.17 17.79
C ARG A 41 3.94 10.52 17.45
N CYS A 42 3.97 10.92 16.18
CA CYS A 42 3.35 12.17 15.76
C CYS A 42 1.82 12.14 15.87
N ALA A 43 1.20 11.07 15.34
CA ALA A 43 -0.25 10.92 15.30
C ALA A 43 -0.86 10.56 16.66
N GLY A 44 -0.05 10.09 17.61
CA GLY A 44 -0.54 9.53 18.89
C GLY A 44 -1.31 8.23 18.69
N LEU A 45 -0.95 7.46 17.67
CA LEU A 45 -1.55 6.19 17.29
C LEU A 45 -0.48 5.11 17.26
N TRP A 46 -0.89 3.86 17.46
CA TRP A 46 0.01 2.71 17.42
C TRP A 46 -0.61 1.60 16.58
N GLY A 47 0.24 0.91 15.82
CA GLY A 47 -0.12 -0.18 14.96
C GLY A 47 1.00 -1.19 14.79
N ASP A 48 0.65 -2.35 14.28
CA ASP A 48 1.61 -3.38 13.94
C ASP A 48 2.10 -3.11 12.51
N PHE A 49 3.36 -2.69 12.36
CA PHE A 49 4.00 -2.51 11.05
C PHE A 49 3.96 -3.79 10.20
N ASP A 50 4.06 -4.96 10.84
CA ASP A 50 4.17 -6.25 10.15
C ASP A 50 2.83 -6.76 9.59
N ARG A 51 1.71 -6.10 9.93
CA ARG A 51 0.41 -6.39 9.31
C ARG A 51 0.27 -5.75 7.93
N VAL A 52 1.12 -4.78 7.60
CA VAL A 52 1.03 -4.03 6.35
C VAL A 52 1.65 -4.84 5.22
N GLU A 53 0.86 -5.12 4.19
CA GLU A 53 1.33 -5.67 2.93
C GLU A 53 1.86 -4.54 2.04
N TRP A 54 3.09 -4.68 1.59
CA TRP A 54 3.75 -3.67 0.78
C TRP A 54 3.93 -4.16 -0.65
N TYR A 55 3.66 -3.28 -1.60
CA TYR A 55 3.88 -3.53 -3.02
C TYR A 55 4.62 -2.36 -3.65
N GLU A 56 5.50 -2.66 -4.59
CA GLU A 56 6.06 -1.66 -5.50
C GLU A 56 5.37 -1.72 -6.86
N VAL A 57 5.24 -0.57 -7.51
CA VAL A 57 4.69 -0.45 -8.86
C VAL A 57 5.73 0.21 -9.77
N PRO A 58 6.10 -0.37 -10.93
CA PRO A 58 7.14 0.16 -11.79
C PRO A 58 6.91 1.62 -12.20
N GLY A 59 7.99 2.41 -12.24
CA GLY A 59 7.98 3.80 -12.68
C GLY A 59 7.98 4.83 -11.56
N SER A 60 7.70 6.09 -11.91
CA SER A 60 7.68 7.21 -10.96
C SER A 60 6.30 7.52 -10.39
N SER A 61 5.26 7.03 -11.05
CA SER A 61 3.85 7.10 -10.69
C SER A 61 3.10 6.02 -11.49
N TYR A 62 1.85 5.73 -11.12
CA TYR A 62 1.00 4.73 -11.77
C TYR A 62 -0.46 5.17 -11.76
N THR A 63 -1.30 4.57 -12.61
CA THR A 63 -2.75 4.86 -12.60
C THR A 63 -3.37 4.44 -11.28
N CYS A 64 -4.03 5.37 -10.58
CA CYS A 64 -4.71 5.08 -9.32
C CYS A 64 -5.91 4.15 -9.56
N PRO A 65 -6.02 3.02 -8.84
CA PRO A 65 -7.19 2.15 -8.98
C PRO A 65 -8.49 2.75 -8.42
N ALA A 66 -8.38 3.67 -7.45
CA ALA A 66 -9.54 4.21 -6.71
C ALA A 66 -10.20 5.45 -7.34
N HIS A 67 -9.48 6.19 -8.19
CA HIS A 67 -9.99 7.42 -8.82
C HIS A 67 -9.23 7.73 -10.13
N GLU A 68 -9.79 8.60 -10.96
CA GLU A 68 -9.08 9.10 -12.14
C GLU A 68 -7.81 9.86 -11.71
N GLY A 69 -6.67 9.56 -12.33
CA GLY A 69 -5.39 10.22 -12.05
C GLY A 69 -4.21 9.27 -11.84
N LEU A 70 -3.12 9.84 -11.34
CA LEU A 70 -1.87 9.14 -11.06
C LEU A 70 -1.57 9.16 -9.56
N CYS A 71 -0.99 8.06 -9.08
CA CYS A 71 -0.60 7.82 -7.71
C CYS A 71 0.93 7.64 -7.66
N ASP A 72 1.56 8.28 -6.68
CA ASP A 72 2.94 7.98 -6.30
C ASP A 72 2.96 6.96 -5.15
N GLY A 73 1.92 6.98 -4.32
CA GLY A 73 1.62 6.04 -3.24
C GLY A 73 0.11 5.83 -3.14
N TRP A 74 -0.33 4.71 -2.58
CA TRP A 74 -1.73 4.45 -2.29
C TRP A 74 -1.90 3.41 -1.18
N TRP A 75 -2.47 3.82 -0.06
CA TRP A 75 -3.02 2.92 0.93
C TRP A 75 -4.43 2.46 0.53
N ARG A 76 -4.64 1.14 0.59
CA ARG A 76 -5.92 0.47 0.42
C ARG A 76 -6.27 -0.29 1.70
N SER A 77 -7.49 -0.08 2.17
CA SER A 77 -8.03 -0.81 3.31
C SER A 77 -8.00 -2.34 3.09
N PRO A 78 -7.66 -3.13 4.12
CA PRO A 78 -7.31 -2.67 5.46
C PRO A 78 -5.84 -2.29 5.63
N HIS A 79 -4.90 -3.02 5.01
CA HIS A 79 -3.47 -2.91 5.34
C HIS A 79 -2.56 -3.08 4.13
N THR A 80 -2.95 -2.58 2.97
CA THR A 80 -2.12 -2.70 1.76
C THR A 80 -1.60 -1.34 1.33
N ILE A 81 -0.30 -1.20 1.12
CA ILE A 81 0.32 0.02 0.60
C ILE A 81 1.06 -0.28 -0.71
N TYR A 82 0.72 0.49 -1.73
CA TYR A 82 1.39 0.49 -3.03
C TYR A 82 2.29 1.72 -3.13
N MET A 83 3.55 1.53 -3.53
CA MET A 83 4.52 2.62 -3.72
C MET A 83 5.06 2.60 -5.14
N ALA A 84 5.14 3.74 -5.81
CA ALA A 84 5.85 3.82 -7.08
C ALA A 84 7.34 3.56 -6.84
N GLN A 85 7.96 2.76 -7.71
CA GLN A 85 9.34 2.28 -7.53
C GLN A 85 10.35 3.44 -7.36
N SER A 86 10.21 4.53 -8.11
CA SER A 86 11.11 5.68 -7.99
C SER A 86 10.87 6.52 -6.72
N ARG A 87 9.89 6.16 -5.89
CA ARG A 87 9.47 6.88 -4.69
C ARG A 87 9.68 6.08 -3.41
N LEU A 88 10.23 4.87 -3.48
CA LEU A 88 10.46 3.99 -2.33
C LEU A 88 11.25 4.64 -1.19
N TYR A 89 12.11 5.62 -1.46
CA TYR A 89 12.89 6.33 -0.43
C TYR A 89 12.41 7.77 -0.19
N ASN A 90 11.23 8.13 -0.66
CA ASN A 90 10.58 9.38 -0.29
C ASN A 90 9.90 9.22 1.09
N ARG A 91 10.56 9.74 2.12
CA ARG A 91 10.07 9.67 3.51
C ARG A 91 8.66 10.22 3.67
N GLN A 92 8.39 11.43 3.14
CA GLN A 92 7.10 12.10 3.35
C GLN A 92 5.94 11.28 2.75
N LEU A 93 6.14 10.72 1.56
CA LEU A 93 5.16 9.83 0.93
C LEU A 93 4.96 8.54 1.73
N ALA A 94 6.04 7.90 2.19
CA ALA A 94 5.92 6.69 2.99
C ALA A 94 5.14 6.96 4.29
N GLU A 95 5.49 8.02 5.03
CA GLU A 95 4.77 8.40 6.25
C GLU A 95 3.31 8.81 5.97
N HIS A 96 3.00 9.38 4.79
CA HIS A 96 1.64 9.66 4.34
C HIS A 96 0.79 8.39 4.24
N GLU A 97 1.27 7.37 3.51
CA GLU A 97 0.54 6.11 3.34
C GLU A 97 0.47 5.31 4.66
N MET A 98 1.52 5.37 5.48
CA MET A 98 1.51 4.77 6.83
C MET A 98 0.46 5.43 7.72
N LEU A 99 0.27 6.75 7.63
CA LEU A 99 -0.74 7.46 8.41
C LEU A 99 -2.16 7.06 7.99
N HIS A 100 -2.39 6.84 6.69
CA HIS A 100 -3.64 6.23 6.23
C HIS A 100 -3.88 4.85 6.88
N ASP A 101 -2.85 4.00 6.97
CA ASP A 101 -2.96 2.70 7.67
C ASP A 101 -3.26 2.87 9.16
N LEU A 102 -2.54 3.74 9.87
CA LEU A 102 -2.78 3.96 11.29
C LEU A 102 -4.20 4.46 11.57
N LEU A 103 -4.75 5.30 10.70
CA LEU A 103 -6.10 5.86 10.83
C LEU A 103 -7.20 4.94 10.26
N GLN A 104 -6.84 3.96 9.45
CA GLN A 104 -7.76 3.07 8.73
C GLN A 104 -8.81 3.82 7.90
N ARG A 105 -8.38 4.85 7.17
CA ARG A 105 -9.27 5.70 6.34
C ARG A 105 -8.51 6.33 5.18
N GLY A 106 -9.21 6.52 4.05
CA GLY A 106 -8.63 7.03 2.81
C GLY A 106 -8.70 8.55 2.62
N ASP A 107 -9.33 9.30 3.52
CA ASP A 107 -9.34 10.77 3.48
C ASP A 107 -8.20 11.37 4.33
N HIS A 108 -7.99 12.69 4.20
CA HIS A 108 -6.89 13.43 4.84
C HIS A 108 -7.38 14.34 5.99
N PRO A 109 -7.67 13.81 7.19
CA PRO A 109 -8.00 14.64 8.34
C PRO A 109 -6.81 15.55 8.76
N PRO A 110 -7.03 16.60 9.57
CA PRO A 110 -6.01 17.61 9.91
C PRO A 110 -4.67 17.08 10.45
N VAL A 111 -4.63 15.85 10.97
CA VAL A 111 -3.40 15.19 11.42
C VAL A 111 -2.36 15.03 10.30
N PHE A 112 -2.76 14.91 9.03
CA PHE A 112 -1.81 14.88 7.90
C PHE A 112 -0.99 16.16 7.82
N GLN A 113 -1.66 17.31 7.94
CA GLN A 113 -0.98 18.60 8.00
C GLN A 113 -0.18 18.76 9.30
N ALA A 114 -0.76 18.37 10.44
CA ALA A 114 -0.09 18.49 11.74
C ALA A 114 1.21 17.67 11.82
N CYS A 115 1.24 16.50 11.17
CA CYS A 115 2.42 15.64 11.05
C CYS A 115 3.32 15.96 9.85
N GLY A 116 3.00 16.97 9.05
CA GLY A 116 3.83 17.39 7.91
C GLY A 116 3.83 16.42 6.73
N VAL A 117 2.87 15.50 6.66
CA VAL A 117 2.76 14.48 5.61
C VAL A 117 1.64 14.78 4.61
N GLN A 118 1.02 15.97 4.68
CA GLN A 118 0.13 16.43 3.61
C GLN A 118 0.91 16.59 2.31
N LEU A 119 0.46 15.91 1.26
CA LEU A 119 1.00 16.06 -0.10
C LEU A 119 0.22 17.17 -0.82
N ASN A 120 0.93 17.92 -1.66
CA ASN A 120 0.38 19.02 -2.47
C ASN A 120 -0.07 18.54 -3.85
#